data_AF-A0A838FEL3-F1
#
_entry.id   AF-A0A838FEL3-F1
#
_cell.length_a   1.000
_cell.length_b   1.000
_cell.length_c   1.000
_cell.angle_alpha   90.00
_cell.angle_beta   90.00
_cell.angle_gamma   90.00
#
_symmetry.space_group_name_H-M   'P 1'
#
loop_
_entity.id
_entity.type
_entity.pdbx_description
1 polymer ?
#
loop_
_entity_poly.entity_id
_entity_poly.type
_entity_poly.pdbx_seq_one_letter_code
_entity_poly.pdbx_strand_id
1 'polypeptide(L)'
;MKKMWSDVIYSNYTFMITKTSSYGWVKDHQLLLFLSIVLLFTAGACCYIRVRYTPLPGIHNNNIFFDKMNSRGWIGILLGSFLIGLYIVLYFAPEYISNWVILTDPLSHLLNGRKASQWFLYGTIYTIAVLVMGIRMLLKYRNNRYQQIRTFSVMFFQTSLAFIIPEILVALNKPWYDFKNIWPLNYTFFYDYNLNQLISSGALGWFMLVWGIALIIIAVPVFTYFFGKRWYCSWVCGCGGLAETAGDPFRQLSDKSLRAWKIERWSVHSVLIFVVIMT
;
A
#
# COMPACT_ATOMS: atom_id res chain seq x y z
N MET A 1 5.20 -13.02 -37.31
CA MET A 1 4.60 -11.70 -37.64
C MET A 1 3.13 -11.56 -37.21
N LYS A 2 2.20 -12.48 -37.54
CA LYS A 2 0.77 -12.39 -37.16
C LYS A 2 0.46 -12.25 -35.66
N LYS A 3 1.26 -12.84 -34.76
CA LYS A 3 1.07 -12.76 -33.30
C LYS A 3 1.35 -11.38 -32.68
N MET A 4 2.24 -10.58 -33.27
CA MET A 4 2.59 -9.26 -32.70
C MET A 4 1.52 -8.20 -32.96
N TRP A 5 0.78 -8.31 -34.07
CA TRP A 5 -0.27 -7.35 -34.41
C TRP A 5 -1.52 -7.51 -33.55
N SER A 6 -1.85 -8.74 -33.12
CA SER A 6 -2.93 -8.96 -32.15
C SER A 6 -2.62 -8.29 -30.80
N ASP A 7 -1.37 -8.34 -30.34
CA ASP A 7 -0.97 -7.75 -29.05
C ASP A 7 -1.03 -6.21 -29.06
N VAL A 8 -0.72 -5.57 -30.20
CA VAL A 8 -0.77 -4.11 -30.37
C VAL A 8 -2.22 -3.58 -30.43
N ILE A 9 -3.17 -4.38 -30.92
CA ILE A 9 -4.59 -3.97 -31.03
C ILE A 9 -5.29 -3.99 -29.66
N TYR A 10 -4.87 -4.85 -28.73
CA TYR A 10 -5.46 -4.96 -27.39
C TYR A 10 -4.73 -4.16 -26.30
N SER A 11 -3.59 -3.52 -26.62
CA SER A 11 -2.91 -2.64 -25.66
C SER A 11 -3.69 -1.34 -25.45
N ASN A 12 -4.18 -1.14 -24.22
CA ASN A 12 -4.92 0.06 -23.82
C ASN A 12 -3.95 1.24 -23.63
N TYR A 13 -3.84 2.10 -24.66
CA TYR A 13 -3.05 3.33 -24.61
C TYR A 13 -3.84 4.54 -24.10
N THR A 14 -5.14 4.39 -23.82
CA THR A 14 -6.05 5.49 -23.45
C THR A 14 -5.50 6.29 -22.29
N PHE A 15 -5.01 5.64 -21.24
CA PHE A 15 -4.39 6.32 -20.11
C PHE A 15 -3.19 7.20 -20.51
N MET A 16 -2.28 6.63 -21.31
CA MET A 16 -1.07 7.34 -21.75
C MET A 16 -1.43 8.55 -22.61
N ILE A 17 -2.33 8.38 -23.57
CA ILE A 17 -2.80 9.43 -24.48
C ILE A 17 -3.51 10.52 -23.70
N THR A 18 -4.49 10.17 -22.86
CA THR A 18 -5.23 11.14 -22.03
C THR A 18 -4.29 11.95 -21.15
N LYS A 19 -3.30 11.30 -20.52
CA LYS A 19 -2.32 11.97 -19.69
C LYS A 19 -1.44 12.94 -20.50
N THR A 20 -0.93 12.52 -21.66
CA THR A 20 -0.08 13.39 -22.49
C THR A 20 -0.85 14.56 -23.09
N SER A 21 -2.10 14.30 -23.50
CA SER A 21 -3.00 15.27 -24.13
C SER A 21 -3.70 16.19 -23.13
N SER A 22 -3.57 15.95 -21.82
CA SER A 22 -4.07 16.85 -20.80
C SER A 22 -3.41 18.23 -20.94
N TYR A 23 -4.18 19.30 -20.84
CA TYR A 23 -3.72 20.69 -20.85
C TYR A 23 -4.50 21.50 -19.82
N GLY A 24 -3.95 22.65 -19.41
CA GLY A 24 -4.58 23.55 -18.46
C GLY A 24 -3.87 23.63 -17.11
N TRP A 25 -4.49 24.36 -16.19
CA TRP A 25 -3.84 24.88 -14.98
C TRP A 25 -3.15 23.83 -14.10
N VAL A 26 -3.74 22.63 -13.98
CA VAL A 26 -3.18 21.51 -13.21
C VAL A 26 -1.83 21.04 -13.79
N LYS A 27 -1.70 21.02 -15.11
CA LYS A 27 -0.47 20.59 -15.79
C LYS A 27 0.62 21.65 -15.72
N ASP A 28 0.25 22.93 -15.70
CA ASP A 28 1.22 24.03 -15.66
C ASP A 28 1.81 24.24 -14.25
N HIS A 29 1.01 23.98 -13.20
CA HIS A 29 1.39 24.24 -11.80
C HIS A 29 1.53 22.96 -10.96
N GLN A 30 1.97 21.85 -11.57
CA GLN A 30 2.04 20.52 -10.93
C GLN A 30 2.75 20.53 -9.57
N LEU A 31 3.95 21.11 -9.49
CA LEU A 31 4.75 21.10 -8.27
C LEU A 31 4.08 21.88 -7.13
N LEU A 32 3.58 23.08 -7.44
CA LEU A 32 2.88 23.93 -6.47
C LEU A 32 1.64 23.21 -5.96
N LEU A 33 0.84 22.63 -6.86
CA LEU A 33 -0.37 21.91 -6.50
C LEU A 33 -0.08 20.66 -5.68
N PHE A 34 0.91 19.88 -6.09
CA PHE A 34 1.35 18.72 -5.34
C PHE A 34 1.79 19.09 -3.92
N LEU A 35 2.70 20.05 -3.78
CA LEU A 35 3.22 20.47 -2.47
C LEU A 35 2.13 21.06 -1.60
N SER A 36 1.27 21.92 -2.15
CA SER A 36 0.15 22.50 -1.39
C SER A 36 -0.84 21.43 -0.92
N ILE A 37 -1.26 20.50 -1.77
CA ILE A 37 -2.18 19.43 -1.40
C ILE A 37 -1.56 18.54 -0.32
N VAL A 38 -0.33 18.06 -0.55
CA VAL A 38 0.35 17.17 0.40
C VAL A 38 0.60 17.88 1.72
N LEU A 39 1.11 19.11 1.70
CA LEU A 39 1.42 19.86 2.92
C LEU A 39 0.15 20.22 3.69
N LEU A 40 -0.89 20.77 3.04
CA LEU A 40 -2.13 21.13 3.71
C LEU A 40 -2.84 19.91 4.29
N PHE A 41 -2.90 18.80 3.53
CA PHE A 41 -3.55 17.57 4.00
C PHE A 41 -2.79 16.95 5.17
N THR A 42 -1.46 16.78 5.03
CA THR A 42 -0.64 16.17 6.08
C THR A 42 -0.54 17.06 7.32
N ALA A 43 -0.32 18.37 7.16
CA ALA A 43 -0.25 19.31 8.28
C ALA A 43 -1.61 19.44 8.98
N GLY A 44 -2.70 19.56 8.22
CA GLY A 44 -4.06 19.60 8.75
C GLY A 44 -4.42 18.34 9.54
N ALA A 45 -4.13 17.16 8.98
CA ALA A 45 -4.33 15.89 9.66
C ALA A 45 -3.48 15.77 10.94
N CYS A 46 -2.19 16.10 10.88
CA CYS A 46 -1.29 16.08 12.03
C CYS A 46 -1.73 17.07 13.12
N CYS A 47 -2.19 18.27 12.76
CA CYS A 47 -2.72 19.26 13.68
C CYS A 47 -3.96 18.72 14.40
N TYR A 48 -4.93 18.19 13.65
CA TYR A 48 -6.14 17.57 14.19
C TYR A 48 -5.80 16.42 15.16
N ILE A 49 -4.92 15.52 14.74
CA ILE A 49 -4.46 14.39 15.55
C ILE A 49 -3.80 14.90 16.84
N ARG A 50 -2.91 15.90 16.75
CA ARG A 50 -2.22 16.47 17.91
C ARG A 50 -3.24 17.01 18.90
N VAL A 51 -4.15 17.89 18.48
CA VAL A 51 -5.18 18.49 19.35
C VAL A 51 -6.05 17.41 20.00
N ARG A 52 -6.37 16.33 19.29
CA ARG A 52 -7.23 15.26 19.82
C ARG A 52 -6.55 14.38 20.88
N TYR A 53 -5.24 14.09 20.72
CA TYR A 53 -4.55 13.08 21.52
C TYR A 53 -3.52 13.63 22.51
N THR A 54 -3.12 14.91 22.44
CA THR A 54 -2.23 15.50 23.45
C THR A 54 -2.89 15.75 24.81
N PRO A 55 -4.14 16.24 24.95
CA PRO A 55 -4.65 16.74 26.22
C PRO A 55 -4.89 15.67 27.28
N LEU A 56 -5.22 14.45 26.87
CA LEU A 56 -5.56 13.36 27.79
C LEU A 56 -4.51 12.25 27.72
N PRO A 57 -3.82 11.93 28.83
CA PRO A 57 -2.97 10.75 28.91
C PRO A 57 -3.83 9.48 28.95
N GLY A 58 -3.38 8.41 28.31
CA GLY A 58 -4.09 7.12 28.29
C GLY A 58 -4.82 6.82 26.98
N ILE A 59 -5.34 5.60 26.88
CA ILE A 59 -6.07 5.10 25.71
C ILE A 59 -7.55 5.34 25.93
N HIS A 60 -8.10 6.36 25.26
CA HIS A 60 -9.50 6.74 25.36
C HIS A 60 -10.28 6.28 24.14
N ASN A 61 -11.34 5.52 24.37
CA ASN A 61 -12.25 4.98 23.34
C ASN A 61 -13.70 5.41 23.61
N ASN A 62 -13.89 6.66 24.06
CA ASN A 62 -15.17 7.15 24.56
C ASN A 62 -16.19 7.26 23.42
N ASN A 63 -17.39 6.69 23.63
CA ASN A 63 -18.55 6.77 22.72
C ASN A 63 -18.30 6.32 21.27
N ILE A 64 -17.30 5.47 21.01
CA ILE A 64 -16.98 5.02 19.64
C ILE A 64 -18.19 4.33 18.95
N PHE A 65 -19.03 3.63 19.69
CA PHE A 65 -20.23 2.98 19.15
C PHE A 65 -21.30 3.96 18.64
N PHE A 66 -21.33 5.20 19.15
CA PHE A 66 -22.29 6.23 18.77
C PHE A 66 -21.72 7.24 17.76
N ASP A 67 -20.45 7.11 17.42
CA ASP A 67 -19.77 8.01 16.50
C ASP A 67 -20.21 7.73 15.05
N LYS A 68 -20.66 8.77 14.32
CA LYS A 68 -21.21 8.61 12.96
C LYS A 68 -20.19 8.11 11.92
N MET A 69 -18.89 8.33 12.17
CA MET A 69 -17.81 7.86 11.30
C MET A 69 -17.39 6.43 11.64
N ASN A 70 -17.26 6.12 12.93
CA ASN A 70 -16.69 4.86 13.42
C ASN A 70 -17.72 3.78 13.78
N SER A 71 -19.02 4.11 13.75
CA SER A 71 -20.12 3.15 13.77
C SER A 71 -20.52 2.76 12.35
N ARG A 72 -21.46 1.82 12.18
CA ARG A 72 -22.06 1.47 10.87
C ARG A 72 -22.97 2.61 10.33
N GLY A 73 -22.52 3.85 10.45
CA GLY A 73 -23.18 5.06 10.00
C GLY A 73 -22.89 5.36 8.52
N TRP A 74 -23.69 6.27 7.95
CA TRP A 74 -23.64 6.62 6.53
C TRP A 74 -22.29 7.21 6.08
N ILE A 75 -21.57 7.92 6.97
CA ILE A 75 -20.27 8.54 6.63
C ILE A 75 -19.22 7.45 6.40
N GLY A 76 -19.16 6.43 7.27
CA GLY A 76 -18.24 5.31 7.10
C GLY A 76 -18.54 4.49 5.85
N ILE A 77 -19.82 4.29 5.53
CA ILE A 77 -20.25 3.60 4.29
C ILE A 77 -19.86 4.43 3.06
N LEU A 78 -20.10 5.74 3.07
CA LEU A 78 -19.71 6.63 1.97
C LEU A 78 -18.20 6.60 1.75
N LEU A 79 -17.41 6.70 2.82
CA LEU A 79 -15.95 6.61 2.75
C LEU A 79 -15.50 5.25 2.19
N GLY A 80 -16.08 4.15 2.67
CA GLY A 80 -15.77 2.80 2.18
C GLY A 80 -16.10 2.64 0.70
N SER A 81 -17.31 3.05 0.28
CA SER A 81 -17.73 3.03 -1.12
C SER A 81 -16.83 3.91 -2.01
N PHE A 82 -16.42 5.08 -1.51
CA PHE A 82 -15.47 5.94 -2.22
C PHE A 82 -14.11 5.27 -2.41
N LEU A 83 -13.54 4.64 -1.37
CA LEU A 83 -12.26 3.94 -1.48
C LEU A 83 -12.32 2.73 -2.42
N ILE A 84 -13.43 1.98 -2.40
CA ILE A 84 -13.66 0.86 -3.32
C ILE A 84 -13.80 1.38 -4.76
N GLY A 85 -14.63 2.40 -4.98
CA GLY A 85 -14.81 3.02 -6.29
C GLY A 85 -13.50 3.59 -6.85
N LEU A 86 -12.71 4.27 -6.00
CA LEU A 86 -11.39 4.74 -6.36
C LEU A 86 -10.47 3.60 -6.80
N TYR A 87 -10.46 2.48 -6.08
CA TYR A 87 -9.64 1.32 -6.42
C TYR A 87 -10.09 0.64 -7.72
N ILE A 88 -11.40 0.56 -7.98
CA ILE A 88 -11.96 0.06 -9.25
C ILE A 88 -11.51 0.95 -10.41
N VAL A 89 -11.65 2.27 -10.28
CA VAL A 89 -11.20 3.22 -11.30
C VAL A 89 -9.69 3.10 -11.54
N LEU A 90 -8.91 2.97 -10.46
CA LEU A 90 -7.45 2.83 -10.56
C LEU A 90 -7.02 1.58 -11.33
N TYR A 91 -7.76 0.48 -11.20
CA TYR A 91 -7.43 -0.78 -11.86
C TYR A 91 -7.97 -0.85 -13.30
N PHE A 92 -9.23 -0.47 -13.51
CA PHE A 92 -9.96 -0.71 -14.75
C PHE A 92 -10.06 0.51 -15.68
N ALA A 93 -10.04 1.73 -15.14
CA ALA A 93 -10.23 2.95 -15.92
C ALA A 93 -9.35 4.12 -15.44
N PRO A 94 -8.01 3.95 -15.42
CA PRO A 94 -7.08 4.93 -14.89
C PRO A 94 -7.08 6.28 -15.65
N GLU A 95 -7.62 6.32 -16.87
CA GLU A 95 -7.79 7.55 -17.66
C GLU A 95 -8.59 8.63 -16.92
N TYR A 96 -9.55 8.26 -16.07
CA TYR A 96 -10.36 9.20 -15.31
C TYR A 96 -9.62 9.86 -14.13
N ILE A 97 -8.50 9.27 -13.69
CA ILE A 97 -7.64 9.82 -12.63
C ILE A 97 -6.34 10.42 -13.18
N SER A 98 -6.25 10.61 -14.49
CA SER A 98 -5.05 11.13 -15.18
C SER A 98 -4.57 12.46 -14.59
N ASN A 99 -5.48 13.40 -14.29
CA ASN A 99 -5.17 14.67 -13.64
C ASN A 99 -4.50 14.48 -12.26
N TRP A 100 -4.92 13.48 -11.49
CA TRP A 100 -4.31 13.20 -10.18
C TRP A 100 -2.93 12.58 -10.33
N VAL A 101 -2.73 11.73 -11.34
CA VAL A 101 -1.41 11.17 -11.64
C VAL A 101 -0.45 12.27 -12.09
N ILE A 102 -0.91 13.24 -12.90
CA ILE A 102 -0.11 14.39 -13.34
C ILE A 102 0.41 15.21 -12.16
N LEU A 103 -0.38 15.37 -11.09
CA LEU A 103 0.08 16.04 -9.87
C LEU A 103 1.30 15.35 -9.25
N THR A 104 1.42 14.03 -9.37
CA THR A 104 2.55 13.27 -8.84
C THR A 104 3.76 13.19 -9.76
N ASP A 105 3.70 13.75 -10.97
CA ASP A 105 4.81 13.72 -11.94
C ASP A 105 6.11 14.34 -11.41
N PRO A 106 6.11 15.51 -10.73
CA PRO A 106 7.35 16.09 -10.21
C PRO A 106 8.05 15.17 -9.20
N LEU A 107 7.29 14.51 -8.33
CA LEU A 107 7.84 13.57 -7.35
C LEU A 107 8.38 12.30 -8.04
N SER A 108 7.65 11.77 -9.02
CA SER A 108 8.11 10.60 -9.80
C SER A 108 9.41 10.94 -10.53
N HIS A 109 9.46 12.06 -11.24
CA HIS A 109 10.67 12.48 -11.94
C HIS A 109 11.87 12.66 -11.00
N LEU A 110 11.65 13.14 -9.78
CA LEU A 110 12.71 13.26 -8.77
C LEU A 110 13.23 11.89 -8.31
N LEU A 111 12.35 10.90 -8.11
CA LEU A 111 12.72 9.59 -7.55
C LEU A 111 13.23 8.60 -8.61
N ASN A 112 12.55 8.51 -9.75
CA ASN A 112 12.76 7.48 -10.76
C ASN A 112 13.08 8.01 -12.16
N GLY A 113 13.04 9.33 -12.37
CA GLY A 113 13.32 9.97 -13.66
C GLY A 113 12.23 9.80 -14.73
N ARG A 114 11.12 9.14 -14.42
CA ARG A 114 10.03 8.81 -15.36
C ARG A 114 8.73 9.54 -14.97
N LYS A 115 7.79 9.60 -15.91
CA LYS A 115 6.41 10.08 -15.65
C LYS A 115 5.72 9.12 -14.68
N ALA A 116 4.92 9.67 -13.76
CA ALA A 116 4.18 8.89 -12.77
C ALA A 116 3.18 7.94 -13.44
N SER A 117 3.07 6.72 -12.92
CA SER A 117 1.99 5.79 -13.26
C SER A 117 0.84 5.90 -12.26
N GLN A 118 -0.31 5.29 -12.55
CA GLN A 118 -1.39 5.16 -11.57
C GLN A 118 -0.93 4.44 -10.28
N TRP A 119 0.03 3.53 -10.39
CA TRP A 119 0.61 2.79 -9.27
C TRP A 119 1.55 3.67 -8.44
N PHE A 120 2.25 4.61 -9.07
CA PHE A 120 3.06 5.60 -8.36
C PHE A 120 2.17 6.54 -7.53
N LEU A 121 1.06 7.02 -8.11
CA LEU A 121 0.06 7.80 -7.38
C LEU A 121 -0.49 7.01 -6.19
N TYR A 122 -0.89 5.75 -6.42
CA TYR A 122 -1.35 4.85 -5.36
C TYR A 122 -0.31 4.70 -4.25
N GLY A 123 0.94 4.35 -4.60
CA GLY A 123 2.04 4.18 -3.64
C GLY A 123 2.34 5.45 -2.85
N THR A 124 2.24 6.62 -3.48
CA THR A 124 2.43 7.93 -2.82
C THR A 124 1.33 8.20 -1.80
N ILE A 125 0.05 8.10 -2.22
CA ILE A 125 -1.11 8.31 -1.33
C ILE A 125 -1.06 7.30 -0.18
N TYR A 126 -0.73 6.06 -0.49
CA TYR A 126 -0.65 4.97 0.47
C TYR A 126 0.44 5.21 1.52
N THR A 127 1.64 5.62 1.09
CA THR A 127 2.75 5.95 2.00
C THR A 127 2.41 7.14 2.88
N ILE A 128 1.80 8.19 2.32
CA ILE A 128 1.30 9.34 3.11
C ILE A 128 0.27 8.88 4.14
N ALA A 129 -0.69 8.05 3.75
CA ALA A 129 -1.73 7.54 4.65
C ALA A 129 -1.14 6.71 5.80
N VAL A 130 -0.19 5.80 5.52
CA VAL A 130 0.52 5.03 6.55
C VAL A 130 1.30 5.95 7.49
N LEU A 131 1.97 6.99 6.98
CA LEU A 131 2.72 7.92 7.82
C LEU A 131 1.82 8.76 8.73
N VAL A 132 0.77 9.38 8.17
CA VAL A 132 -0.18 10.22 8.93
C VAL A 132 -0.91 9.39 9.99
N MET A 133 -1.39 8.20 9.63
CA MET A 133 -2.09 7.33 10.57
C MET A 133 -1.12 6.65 11.56
N GLY A 134 0.13 6.45 11.16
CA GLY A 134 1.22 6.07 12.05
C GLY A 134 1.47 7.12 13.12
N ILE A 135 1.54 8.42 12.77
CA ILE A 135 1.66 9.52 13.74
C ILE A 135 0.49 9.51 14.73
N ARG A 136 -0.74 9.29 14.25
CA ARG A 136 -1.91 9.12 15.14
C ARG A 136 -1.71 7.98 16.13
N MET A 137 -1.24 6.83 15.66
CA MET A 137 -1.03 5.66 16.51
C MET A 137 0.08 5.89 17.54
N LEU A 138 1.17 6.56 17.15
CA LEU A 138 2.28 6.92 18.05
C LEU A 138 1.82 7.85 19.18
N LEU A 139 0.94 8.82 18.88
CA LEU A 139 0.38 9.73 19.88
C LEU A 139 -0.65 9.03 20.78
N LYS A 140 -1.56 8.22 20.21
CA LYS A 140 -2.57 7.46 20.96
C LYS A 140 -1.94 6.46 21.92
N TYR A 141 -0.87 5.77 21.50
CA TYR A 141 -0.19 4.73 22.28
C TYR A 141 1.18 5.18 22.82
N ARG A 142 1.37 6.48 23.09
CA ARG A 142 2.65 7.07 23.50
C ARG A 142 3.31 6.45 24.74
N ASN A 143 2.51 5.81 25.61
CA ASN A 143 2.99 5.17 26.83
C ASN A 143 3.30 3.67 26.65
N ASN A 144 3.07 3.10 25.47
CA ASN A 144 3.29 1.68 25.19
C ASN A 144 4.43 1.49 24.18
N ARG A 145 5.61 1.10 24.69
CA ARG A 145 6.82 0.88 23.87
C ARG A 145 6.59 -0.14 22.75
N TYR A 146 5.86 -1.22 23.02
CA TYR A 146 5.58 -2.25 22.01
C TYR A 146 4.84 -1.65 20.80
N GLN A 147 3.82 -0.84 21.06
CA GLN A 147 3.04 -0.20 19.99
C GLN A 147 3.84 0.85 19.22
N GLN A 148 4.73 1.58 19.90
CA GLN A 148 5.59 2.55 19.26
C GLN A 148 6.58 1.90 18.29
N ILE A 149 7.31 0.88 18.74
CA ILE A 149 8.31 0.18 17.91
C ILE A 149 7.62 -0.47 16.71
N ARG A 150 6.47 -1.10 16.94
CA ARG A 150 5.65 -1.72 15.89
C ARG A 150 5.20 -0.72 14.83
N THR A 151 4.68 0.43 15.25
CA THR A 151 4.23 1.48 14.32
C THR A 151 5.40 2.05 13.54
N PHE A 152 6.53 2.31 14.20
CA PHE A 152 7.75 2.80 13.56
C PHE A 152 8.29 1.79 12.53
N SER A 153 8.29 0.51 12.88
CA SER A 153 8.66 -0.58 11.97
C SER A 153 7.82 -0.53 10.69
N VAL A 154 6.50 -0.50 10.79
CA VAL A 154 5.64 -0.51 9.60
C VAL A 154 5.81 0.76 8.77
N MET A 155 5.93 1.94 9.39
CA MET A 155 6.23 3.20 8.69
C MET A 155 7.56 3.12 7.94
N PHE A 156 8.58 2.53 8.55
CA PHE A 156 9.90 2.33 7.93
C PHE A 156 9.82 1.36 6.75
N PHE A 157 9.23 0.18 6.92
CA PHE A 157 9.11 -0.81 5.85
C PHE A 157 8.30 -0.28 4.67
N GLN A 158 7.20 0.44 4.93
CA GLN A 158 6.39 1.06 3.88
C GLN A 158 7.17 2.14 3.12
N THR A 159 7.88 3.02 3.84
CA THR A 159 8.55 4.16 3.20
C THR A 159 9.84 3.71 2.51
N SER A 160 10.66 2.90 3.17
CA SER A 160 11.97 2.49 2.66
C SER A 160 11.87 1.32 1.69
N LEU A 161 11.35 0.15 2.12
CA LEU A 161 11.39 -1.07 1.29
C LEU A 161 10.28 -1.14 0.24
N ALA A 162 9.10 -0.58 0.53
CA ALA A 162 7.94 -0.68 -0.37
C ALA A 162 7.82 0.48 -1.36
N PHE A 163 8.33 1.66 -1.01
CA PHE A 163 8.20 2.87 -1.83
C PHE A 163 9.55 3.36 -2.36
N ILE A 164 10.48 3.77 -1.50
CA ILE A 164 11.74 4.39 -1.95
C ILE A 164 12.62 3.42 -2.76
N ILE A 165 12.91 2.22 -2.23
CA ILE A 165 13.82 1.28 -2.90
C ILE A 165 13.30 0.83 -4.27
N PRO A 166 12.03 0.41 -4.43
CA PRO A 166 11.51 0.04 -5.74
C PRO A 166 11.56 1.18 -6.77
N GLU A 167 11.31 2.42 -6.34
CA GLU A 167 11.41 3.59 -7.23
C GLU A 167 12.87 3.89 -7.64
N ILE A 168 13.82 3.72 -6.73
CA ILE A 168 15.26 3.81 -7.07
C ILE A 168 15.65 2.70 -8.06
N LEU A 169 15.14 1.48 -7.92
CA LEU A 169 15.39 0.39 -8.87
C LEU A 169 14.90 0.75 -10.28
N VAL A 170 13.73 1.37 -10.38
CA VAL A 170 13.19 1.86 -11.65
C VAL A 170 14.07 2.96 -12.24
N ALA A 171 14.62 3.85 -11.40
CA ALA A 171 15.62 4.85 -11.81
C ALA A 171 16.86 4.22 -12.45
N LEU A 172 17.31 3.09 -11.91
CA LEU A 172 18.45 2.30 -12.39
C LEU A 172 18.11 1.37 -13.56
N ASN A 173 16.93 1.52 -14.17
CA ASN A 173 16.40 0.67 -15.24
C ASN A 173 16.39 -0.83 -14.86
N LYS A 174 16.11 -1.13 -13.59
CA LYS A 174 15.93 -2.51 -13.08
C LYS A 174 14.45 -2.80 -12.87
N PRO A 175 14.05 -4.09 -12.84
CA PRO A 175 12.68 -4.46 -12.56
C PRO A 175 12.23 -3.90 -11.21
N TRP A 176 10.99 -3.41 -11.17
CA TRP A 176 10.36 -3.01 -9.92
C TRP A 176 10.19 -4.25 -9.06
N TYR A 177 10.73 -4.23 -7.84
CA TYR A 177 10.69 -5.35 -6.94
C TYR A 177 10.51 -4.87 -5.50
N ASP A 178 9.47 -5.38 -4.84
CA ASP A 178 9.20 -5.11 -3.43
C ASP A 178 9.83 -6.18 -2.55
N PHE A 179 10.92 -5.81 -1.88
CA PHE A 179 11.73 -6.70 -1.04
C PHE A 179 11.00 -7.26 0.18
N LYS A 180 9.81 -6.77 0.50
CA LYS A 180 9.00 -7.32 1.59
C LYS A 180 7.97 -8.35 1.10
N ASN A 181 7.67 -8.41 -0.19
CA ASN A 181 6.61 -9.29 -0.70
C ASN A 181 7.08 -10.74 -0.75
N ILE A 182 6.34 -11.62 -0.06
CA ILE A 182 6.68 -13.03 0.13
C ILE A 182 5.65 -13.92 -0.57
N TRP A 183 6.06 -15.01 -1.21
CA TRP A 183 5.13 -16.06 -1.63
C TRP A 183 4.57 -16.79 -0.39
N PRO A 184 3.29 -17.18 -0.32
CA PRO A 184 2.26 -17.21 -1.38
C PRO A 184 1.44 -15.91 -1.51
N LEU A 185 1.73 -14.87 -0.71
CA LEU A 185 1.03 -13.59 -0.84
C LEU A 185 1.30 -12.94 -2.21
N ASN A 186 2.55 -13.04 -2.68
CA ASN A 186 2.91 -12.72 -4.05
C ASN A 186 2.94 -14.01 -4.91
N TYR A 187 1.77 -14.42 -5.39
CA TYR A 187 1.65 -15.64 -6.20
C TYR A 187 2.34 -15.53 -7.56
N THR A 188 2.48 -14.34 -8.16
CA THR A 188 3.15 -14.21 -9.47
C THR A 188 4.68 -14.34 -9.39
N PHE A 189 5.26 -14.50 -8.20
CA PHE A 189 6.71 -14.54 -8.03
C PHE A 189 7.38 -15.66 -8.84
N PHE A 190 6.78 -16.85 -8.87
CA PHE A 190 7.31 -18.02 -9.58
C PHE A 190 6.81 -18.17 -11.02
N TYR A 191 6.06 -17.21 -11.55
CA TYR A 191 5.59 -17.29 -12.94
C TYR A 191 6.76 -17.09 -13.90
N ASP A 192 6.72 -17.79 -15.03
CA ASP A 192 7.80 -17.79 -16.04
C ASP A 192 8.23 -16.38 -16.45
N TYR A 193 7.28 -15.47 -16.66
CA TYR A 193 7.60 -14.10 -17.07
C TYR A 193 8.42 -13.35 -16.01
N ASN A 194 8.10 -13.52 -14.72
CA ASN A 194 8.76 -12.82 -13.63
C ASN A 194 10.15 -13.42 -13.38
N LEU A 195 10.27 -14.74 -13.42
CA LEU A 195 11.55 -15.43 -13.33
C LEU A 195 12.48 -15.04 -14.47
N ASN A 196 11.98 -15.04 -15.72
CA ASN A 196 12.75 -14.61 -16.88
C ASN A 196 13.18 -13.14 -16.78
N GLN A 197 12.33 -12.26 -16.26
CA GLN A 197 12.66 -10.85 -16.03
C GLN A 197 13.76 -10.68 -14.97
N LEU A 198 13.70 -11.44 -13.87
CA LEU A 198 14.72 -11.40 -12.82
C LEU A 198 16.05 -11.97 -13.31
N ILE A 199 16.05 -13.14 -13.96
CA ILE A 199 17.28 -13.79 -14.45
C ILE A 199 17.96 -12.95 -15.54
N SER A 200 17.18 -12.34 -16.44
CA SER A 200 17.72 -11.46 -17.49
C SER A 200 18.27 -10.11 -16.96
N SER A 201 17.93 -9.74 -15.71
CA SER A 201 18.39 -8.49 -15.08
C SER A 201 19.80 -8.55 -14.47
N GLY A 202 20.54 -9.63 -14.73
CA GLY A 202 21.93 -9.81 -14.31
C GLY A 202 22.08 -10.12 -12.81
N ALA A 203 23.24 -9.77 -12.23
CA ALA A 203 23.58 -10.12 -10.84
C ALA A 203 22.56 -9.62 -9.80
N LEU A 204 22.00 -8.43 -10.00
CA LEU A 204 21.00 -7.85 -9.11
C LEU A 204 19.66 -8.59 -9.18
N GLY A 205 19.27 -9.05 -10.37
CA GLY A 205 18.05 -9.85 -10.52
C GLY A 205 18.19 -11.26 -9.92
N TRP A 206 19.38 -11.87 -10.02
CA TRP A 206 19.71 -13.08 -9.27
C TRP A 206 19.65 -12.87 -7.76
N PHE A 207 20.17 -11.76 -7.26
CA PHE A 207 20.06 -11.41 -5.84
C PHE A 207 18.59 -11.30 -5.39
N MET A 208 17.73 -10.63 -6.17
CA MET A 208 16.29 -10.53 -5.87
C MET A 208 15.59 -11.89 -5.83
N LEU A 209 15.93 -12.78 -6.76
CA LEU A 209 15.38 -14.14 -6.79
C LEU A 209 15.80 -14.93 -5.54
N VAL A 210 17.10 -14.94 -5.22
CA VAL A 210 17.63 -15.61 -4.03
C VAL A 210 17.03 -15.01 -2.76
N TRP A 211 16.87 -13.69 -2.70
CA TRP A 211 16.23 -12.99 -1.58
C TRP A 211 14.78 -13.45 -1.40
N GLY A 212 13.99 -13.49 -2.47
CA GLY A 212 12.60 -13.96 -2.41
C GLY A 212 12.48 -15.39 -1.89
N ILE A 213 13.35 -16.30 -2.33
CA ILE A 213 13.40 -17.69 -1.84
C ILE A 213 13.86 -17.74 -0.38
N ALA A 214 14.89 -16.98 -0.01
CA ALA A 214 15.39 -16.89 1.36
C ALA A 214 14.33 -16.34 2.33
N LEU A 215 13.48 -15.41 1.90
CA LEU A 215 12.37 -14.93 2.71
C LEU A 215 11.39 -16.06 3.05
N ILE A 216 11.12 -16.97 2.11
CA ILE A 216 10.19 -18.10 2.32
C ILE A 216 10.81 -19.14 3.23
N ILE A 217 12.05 -19.58 2.94
CA ILE A 217 12.67 -20.74 3.61
C ILE A 217 13.28 -20.35 4.96
N ILE A 218 13.81 -19.12 5.08
CA ILE A 218 14.57 -18.69 6.27
C ILE A 218 13.75 -17.66 7.05
N ALA A 219 13.41 -16.53 6.42
CA ALA A 219 12.81 -15.42 7.17
C ALA A 219 11.45 -15.79 7.77
N VAL A 220 10.54 -16.39 6.99
CA VAL A 220 9.22 -16.77 7.50
C VAL A 220 9.32 -17.74 8.68
N PRO A 221 10.04 -18.87 8.63
CA PRO A 221 10.19 -19.74 9.81
C PRO A 221 10.84 -19.06 11.01
N VAL A 222 11.91 -18.29 10.80
CA VAL A 222 12.62 -17.60 11.89
C VAL A 222 11.72 -16.56 12.56
N PHE A 223 11.09 -15.66 11.78
CA PHE A 223 10.23 -14.61 12.35
C PHE A 223 8.94 -15.18 12.92
N THR A 224 8.37 -16.25 12.35
CA THR A 224 7.20 -16.91 12.95
C THR A 224 7.53 -17.59 14.28
N TYR A 225 8.74 -18.15 14.44
CA TYR A 225 9.19 -18.73 15.70
C TYR A 225 9.30 -17.68 16.82
N PHE A 226 9.92 -16.52 16.53
CA PHE A 226 10.13 -15.47 17.56
C PHE A 226 8.93 -14.55 17.78
N PHE A 227 8.22 -14.14 16.73
CA PHE A 227 7.17 -13.11 16.80
C PHE A 227 5.75 -13.65 16.55
N GLY A 228 5.61 -14.96 16.29
CA GLY A 228 4.34 -15.64 16.09
C GLY A 228 3.71 -15.38 14.71
N LYS A 229 2.49 -15.90 14.51
CA LYS A 229 1.84 -16.00 13.18
C LYS A 229 1.48 -14.67 12.50
N ARG A 230 1.48 -13.54 13.21
CA ARG A 230 1.02 -12.23 12.69
C ARG A 230 2.16 -11.22 12.52
N TRP A 231 3.41 -11.68 12.57
CA TRP A 231 4.57 -10.81 12.49
C TRP A 231 4.56 -9.98 11.19
N TYR A 232 4.29 -10.61 10.04
CA TYR A 232 4.32 -9.92 8.74
C TYR A 232 3.30 -8.79 8.67
N CYS A 233 2.02 -9.08 8.92
CA CYS A 233 0.95 -8.09 8.91
C CYS A 233 1.14 -7.00 9.97
N SER A 234 1.75 -7.32 11.11
CA SER A 234 1.84 -6.38 12.21
C SER A 234 3.10 -5.51 12.20
N TRP A 235 4.16 -5.91 11.50
CA TRP A 235 5.48 -5.25 11.60
C TRP A 235 6.07 -4.82 10.25
N VAL A 236 5.67 -5.45 9.15
CA VAL A 236 6.31 -5.27 7.84
C VAL A 236 5.33 -4.83 6.76
N CYS A 237 4.16 -5.47 6.70
CA CYS A 237 3.17 -5.23 5.66
C CYS A 237 2.50 -3.87 5.81
N GLY A 238 2.55 -3.04 4.76
CA GLY A 238 1.81 -1.78 4.70
C GLY A 238 0.30 -1.96 4.92
N CYS A 239 -0.30 -3.02 4.35
CA CYS A 239 -1.74 -3.29 4.46
C CYS A 239 -2.16 -3.57 5.89
N GLY A 240 -1.36 -4.37 6.59
CA GLY A 240 -1.58 -4.60 8.00
C GLY A 240 -1.27 -3.36 8.85
N GLY A 241 -0.30 -2.54 8.46
CA GLY A 241 -0.05 -1.22 9.05
C GLY A 241 -1.25 -0.30 9.00
N LEU A 242 -1.86 -0.16 7.83
CA LEU A 242 -3.06 0.67 7.67
C LEU A 242 -4.25 0.07 8.43
N ALA A 243 -4.41 -1.25 8.44
CA ALA A 243 -5.44 -1.92 9.22
C ALA A 243 -5.26 -1.75 10.74
N GLU A 244 -4.03 -1.75 11.24
CA GLU A 244 -3.72 -1.55 12.66
C GLU A 244 -3.72 -0.08 13.09
N THR A 245 -3.58 0.87 12.16
CA THR A 245 -3.56 2.32 12.46
C THR A 245 -4.89 3.00 12.11
N ALA A 246 -5.25 3.02 10.82
CA ALA A 246 -6.53 3.56 10.33
C ALA A 246 -7.72 2.67 10.67
N GLY A 247 -7.55 1.35 10.72
CA GLY A 247 -8.61 0.42 11.10
C GLY A 247 -8.86 0.32 12.61
N ASP A 248 -7.97 0.85 13.46
CA ASP A 248 -8.09 0.80 14.92
C ASP A 248 -9.45 1.29 15.46
N PRO A 249 -10.02 2.43 15.00
CA PRO A 249 -11.33 2.91 15.42
C PRO A 249 -12.51 2.01 15.03
N PHE A 250 -12.32 1.05 14.12
CA PHE A 250 -13.39 0.19 13.59
C PHE A 250 -13.34 -1.22 14.17
N ARG A 251 -12.39 -1.50 15.08
CA ARG A 251 -12.10 -2.85 15.58
C ARG A 251 -13.29 -3.48 16.32
N GLN A 252 -14.14 -2.65 16.94
CA GLN A 252 -15.38 -3.07 17.59
C GLN A 252 -16.47 -3.56 16.63
N LEU A 253 -16.40 -3.22 15.33
CA LEU A 253 -17.38 -3.66 14.33
C LEU A 253 -17.11 -5.06 13.80
N SER A 254 -15.93 -5.63 14.11
CA SER A 254 -15.52 -6.95 13.68
C SER A 254 -16.31 -8.02 14.41
N ASP A 255 -17.01 -8.89 13.66
CA ASP A 255 -17.71 -10.03 14.22
C ASP A 255 -16.73 -11.03 14.86
N LYS A 256 -17.00 -11.41 16.10
CA LYS A 256 -16.23 -12.40 16.89
C LYS A 256 -16.98 -13.72 17.07
N SER A 257 -18.07 -13.92 16.33
CA SER A 257 -18.84 -15.16 16.36
C SER A 257 -17.98 -16.36 15.96
N LEU A 258 -18.28 -17.52 16.53
CA LEU A 258 -17.62 -18.78 16.16
C LEU A 258 -17.81 -19.13 14.68
N ARG A 259 -18.91 -18.67 14.07
CA ARG A 259 -19.18 -18.84 12.64
C ARG A 259 -18.17 -18.08 11.79
N ALA A 260 -17.97 -16.79 12.07
CA ALA A 260 -16.98 -15.97 11.37
C ALA A 260 -15.58 -16.58 11.45
N TRP A 261 -15.19 -17.06 12.64
CA TRP A 261 -13.88 -17.69 12.84
C TRP A 261 -13.72 -19.02 12.07
N LYS A 262 -14.76 -19.86 12.01
CA LYS A 262 -14.72 -21.10 11.22
C LYS A 262 -14.54 -20.80 9.72
N ILE A 263 -15.21 -19.76 9.22
CA ILE A 263 -15.09 -19.30 7.82
C ILE A 263 -13.69 -18.76 7.56
N GLU A 264 -13.15 -17.90 8.43
CA GLU A 264 -11.78 -17.37 8.31
C GLU A 264 -10.76 -18.50 8.21
N ARG A 265 -10.86 -19.51 9.08
CA ARG A 265 -9.96 -20.66 9.07
C ARG A 265 -10.02 -21.42 7.76
N TRP A 266 -11.20 -21.73 7.25
CA TRP A 266 -11.35 -22.46 5.98
C TRP A 266 -10.83 -21.64 4.80
N SER A 267 -11.20 -20.35 4.73
CA SER A 267 -10.80 -19.45 3.65
C SER A 267 -9.29 -19.37 3.48
N VAL A 268 -8.53 -19.22 4.57
CA VAL A 268 -7.06 -19.13 4.52
C VAL A 268 -6.43 -20.38 3.91
N HIS A 269 -6.90 -21.58 4.27
CA HIS A 269 -6.35 -22.83 3.74
C HIS A 269 -6.78 -23.08 2.29
N SER A 270 -8.02 -22.75 1.94
CA SER A 270 -8.51 -22.85 0.55
C SER A 270 -7.73 -21.94 -0.39
N VAL A 271 -7.48 -20.68 0.01
CA VAL A 271 -6.67 -19.73 -0.77
C VAL A 271 -5.23 -20.23 -0.89
N LEU A 272 -4.65 -20.77 0.19
CA LEU A 272 -3.29 -21.33 0.15
C LEU A 272 -3.18 -22.48 -0.85
N ILE A 273 -4.08 -23.46 -0.79
CA ILE A 273 -4.11 -24.59 -1.72
C ILE A 273 -4.28 -24.09 -3.15
N PHE A 274 -5.20 -23.16 -3.38
CA PHE A 274 -5.43 -22.57 -4.69
C PHE A 274 -4.18 -21.89 -5.26
N VAL A 275 -3.49 -21.07 -4.46
CA VAL A 275 -2.24 -20.42 -4.89
C VAL A 275 -1.18 -21.47 -5.22
N VAL A 276 -0.99 -22.48 -4.37
CA VAL A 276 0.00 -23.55 -4.61
C VAL A 276 -0.28 -24.32 -5.91
N ILE A 277 -1.55 -24.53 -6.28
CA ILE A 277 -1.90 -25.20 -7.54
C ILE A 277 -1.67 -24.30 -8.76
N MET A 278 -1.85 -22.98 -8.60
CA MET A 278 -1.72 -22.00 -9.68
C MET A 278 -0.27 -21.53 -9.92
N THR A 279 0.63 -21.74 -8.95
CA THR A 279 2.06 -21.39 -9.06
C THR A 279 2.91 -22.57 -9.48
#